data_AF-A0A3D0HE00-F1
#
_entry.id   AF-A0A3D0HE00-F1
#
_cell.length_a   1.000
_cell.length_b   1.000
_cell.length_c   1.000
_cell.angle_alpha   90.00
_cell.angle_beta   90.00
_cell.angle_gamma   90.00
#
_symmetry.space_group_name_H-M   'P 1'
#
loop_
_entity.id
_entity.type
_entity.pdbx_description
1 polymer ?
#
loop_
_entity_poly.entity_id
_entity_poly.type
_entity_poly.pdbx_seq_one_letter_code
_entity_poly.pdbx_strand_id
1 'polypeptide(L)'
;MTDFNASALQSFRNFQPVTENTMAKVDGGNVVGKGEYSGILSSIGRSKTEQAENNAVRTQLLQSLGKAFGIKGMSEEGGKVKFSSEFMNKLEQLLGPKVFKKSDFGVKGANGEVTGGHPLTGRRISAIMKQVAILGKGDFTTADYKAKLDFIKPQLEKLPEENRNQVKEHFNKVGAMLDFLENRLTDDLIEPNWDWETANEREQQSIPKWALNEPGKGQQPLVNKNPLNDMLFKEENGGMFVHLENIPRLEEIDDPKVITNYIRNEMQQFVKTSCDLWLDTADKPEIRDKFTKLLGTLSGCMEQRTTKLATFTLENNLIGGDIKQVAADHSKDMSLEKCIGREIEAWMLNHPDKSEWEDMVEDITANLKGLKRPMVKVTGDDNSGYKFEPIMEKGKPLVREITAEDVALVGKATYFEVFYGG
;
A
#
# COMPACT_ATOMS: atom_id res chain seq x y z
N MET A 1 15.77 8.60 -1.03
CA MET A 1 16.12 7.15 -1.00
C MET A 1 15.90 6.62 -2.39
N THR A 2 16.81 5.83 -2.94
CA THR A 2 16.54 5.04 -4.16
C THR A 2 15.49 3.99 -3.87
N ASP A 3 14.63 3.69 -4.84
CA ASP A 3 13.57 2.69 -4.73
C ASP A 3 14.11 1.33 -4.27
N PHE A 4 13.36 0.68 -3.38
CA PHE A 4 13.70 -0.64 -2.86
C PHE A 4 13.65 -1.68 -3.98
N ASN A 5 14.78 -2.31 -4.32
CA ASN A 5 14.85 -3.31 -5.37
C ASN A 5 14.64 -4.73 -4.83
N ALA A 6 13.37 -5.15 -4.73
CA ALA A 6 12.98 -6.47 -4.25
C ALA A 6 13.62 -7.64 -5.04
N SER A 7 13.82 -7.47 -6.34
CA SER A 7 14.38 -8.52 -7.22
C SER A 7 15.81 -8.91 -6.85
N ALA A 8 16.57 -7.98 -6.24
CA ALA A 8 17.93 -8.26 -5.80
C ALA A 8 18.02 -9.34 -4.71
N LEU A 9 16.90 -9.65 -4.04
CA LEU A 9 16.79 -10.64 -2.95
C LEU A 9 16.09 -11.93 -3.38
N GLN A 10 15.73 -12.08 -4.65
CA GLN A 10 14.91 -13.18 -5.13
C GLN A 10 15.50 -14.57 -4.83
N SER A 11 16.82 -14.73 -4.92
CA SER A 11 17.50 -15.99 -4.59
C SER A 11 17.34 -16.38 -3.11
N PHE A 12 17.30 -15.41 -2.20
CA PHE A 12 17.08 -15.64 -0.77
C PHE A 12 15.60 -15.76 -0.40
N ARG A 13 14.70 -15.09 -1.14
CA ARG A 13 13.25 -15.26 -0.98
C ARG A 13 12.78 -16.65 -1.41
N ASN A 14 13.38 -17.18 -2.47
CA ASN A 14 13.06 -18.50 -3.01
C ASN A 14 13.77 -19.65 -2.28
N PHE A 15 14.63 -19.34 -1.30
CA PHE A 15 15.31 -20.35 -0.52
C PHE A 15 14.30 -21.09 0.36
N GLN A 16 14.04 -22.36 0.04
CA GLN A 16 13.18 -23.26 0.82
C GLN A 16 14.07 -24.19 1.66
N PRO A 17 14.33 -23.87 2.93
CA PRO A 17 15.10 -24.75 3.80
C PRO A 17 14.28 -26.00 4.15
N VAL A 18 14.92 -27.17 4.22
CA VAL A 18 14.27 -28.42 4.66
C VAL A 18 13.89 -28.33 6.15
N THR A 19 14.72 -27.65 6.94
CA THR A 19 14.52 -27.36 8.37
C THR A 19 15.11 -26.00 8.71
N GLU A 20 14.72 -25.43 9.86
CA GLU A 20 15.28 -24.16 10.36
C GLU A 20 16.81 -24.14 10.45
N ASN A 21 17.44 -25.31 10.63
CA ASN A 21 18.89 -25.47 10.74
C ASN A 21 19.57 -25.76 9.41
N THR A 22 18.84 -25.85 8.29
CA THR A 22 19.43 -26.08 6.97
C THR A 22 20.42 -24.96 6.63
N MET A 23 21.68 -25.32 6.35
CA MET A 23 22.70 -24.38 5.88
C MET A 23 22.47 -24.04 4.41
N ALA A 24 22.64 -22.77 4.06
CA ALA A 24 22.59 -22.32 2.68
C ALA A 24 23.96 -22.50 1.98
N LYS A 25 23.92 -22.74 0.66
CA LYS A 25 25.05 -22.64 -0.28
C LYS A 25 24.66 -21.83 -1.51
N VAL A 26 25.65 -21.30 -2.24
CA VAL A 26 25.45 -20.70 -3.56
C VAL A 26 25.70 -21.77 -4.63
N ASP A 27 24.75 -21.94 -5.55
CA ASP A 27 24.86 -22.87 -6.67
C ASP A 27 24.28 -22.24 -7.94
N GLY A 28 25.12 -22.01 -8.96
CA GLY A 28 24.71 -21.35 -10.21
C GLY A 28 24.09 -19.95 -10.00
N GLY A 29 24.47 -19.23 -8.93
CA GLY A 29 23.89 -17.94 -8.56
C GLY A 29 22.62 -18.00 -7.70
N ASN A 30 22.08 -19.20 -7.46
CA ASN A 30 20.92 -19.43 -6.59
C ASN A 30 21.36 -19.84 -5.17
N VAL A 31 20.49 -19.57 -4.19
CA VAL A 31 20.70 -19.99 -2.80
C VAL A 31 19.90 -21.27 -2.54
N VAL A 32 20.61 -22.35 -2.23
CA VAL A 32 20.01 -23.68 -2.04
C VAL A 32 20.50 -24.34 -0.75
N GLY A 33 19.83 -25.41 -0.30
CA GLY A 33 20.18 -26.12 0.93
C GLY A 33 21.39 -27.04 0.75
N LYS A 34 22.27 -27.13 1.76
CA LYS A 34 23.46 -28.00 1.78
C LYS A 34 23.54 -28.95 3.01
N GLY A 35 22.40 -29.24 3.65
CA GLY A 35 22.33 -30.08 4.86
C GLY A 35 22.14 -29.30 6.15
N GLU A 36 22.14 -29.97 7.30
CA GLU A 36 21.78 -29.36 8.59
C GLU A 36 22.98 -28.86 9.39
N TYR A 37 22.81 -27.71 10.03
CA TYR A 37 23.73 -27.18 11.01
C TYR A 37 23.51 -27.84 12.38
N SER A 38 24.51 -28.55 12.90
CA SER A 38 24.54 -28.95 14.31
C SER A 38 25.61 -28.15 15.07
N GLY A 39 25.22 -27.53 16.20
CA GLY A 39 26.14 -26.75 17.03
C GLY A 39 27.33 -27.57 17.58
N ILE A 40 27.18 -28.90 17.66
CA ILE A 40 28.20 -29.85 18.10
C ILE A 40 29.38 -29.93 17.12
N LEU A 41 29.15 -29.67 15.82
CA LEU A 41 30.20 -29.63 14.78
C LEU A 41 30.91 -28.28 14.68
N SER A 42 30.56 -27.27 15.50
CA SER A 42 31.23 -25.96 15.45
C SER A 42 32.60 -25.93 16.16
N SER A 43 32.89 -26.92 17.00
CA SER A 43 34.17 -27.11 17.70
C SER A 43 35.16 -28.01 16.95
N ILE A 44 34.69 -28.76 15.95
CA ILE A 44 35.51 -29.54 15.02
C ILE A 44 35.72 -28.64 13.80
N GLY A 45 36.92 -28.06 13.67
CA GLY A 45 37.20 -27.04 12.65
C GLY A 45 36.64 -27.40 11.27
N ARG A 46 35.88 -26.48 10.67
CA ARG A 46 35.29 -26.67 9.34
C ARG A 46 36.37 -26.82 8.28
N SER A 47 36.09 -27.57 7.23
CA SER A 47 36.99 -27.63 6.08
C SER A 47 37.12 -26.23 5.44
N LYS A 48 38.29 -25.94 4.84
CA LYS A 48 38.52 -24.69 4.09
C LYS A 48 37.46 -24.48 3.00
N THR A 49 36.99 -25.58 2.40
CA THR A 49 35.95 -25.58 1.37
C THR A 49 34.59 -25.13 1.92
N GLU A 50 34.14 -25.69 3.04
CA GLU A 50 32.87 -25.27 3.67
C GLU A 50 32.92 -23.83 4.17
N GLN A 51 34.09 -23.37 4.64
CA GLN A 51 34.25 -21.97 5.04
C GLN A 51 34.15 -21.03 3.84
N ALA A 52 34.76 -21.40 2.70
CA ALA A 52 34.69 -20.61 1.47
C ALA A 52 33.25 -20.51 0.92
N GLU A 53 32.50 -21.61 0.90
CA GLU A 53 31.10 -21.61 0.47
C GLU A 53 30.20 -20.79 1.40
N ASN A 54 30.40 -20.91 2.72
CA ASN A 54 29.68 -20.09 3.68
C ASN A 54 29.97 -18.59 3.50
N ASN A 55 31.24 -18.24 3.21
CA ASN A 55 31.62 -16.87 2.91
C ASN A 55 31.00 -16.39 1.59
N ALA A 56 30.86 -17.26 0.59
CA ALA A 56 30.19 -16.94 -0.67
C ALA A 56 28.71 -16.59 -0.46
N VAL A 57 27.96 -17.38 0.32
CA VAL A 57 26.54 -17.08 0.63
C VAL A 57 26.41 -15.76 1.39
N ARG A 58 27.27 -15.53 2.39
CA ARG A 58 27.28 -14.27 3.14
C ARG A 58 27.59 -13.07 2.25
N THR A 59 28.57 -13.20 1.37
CA THR A 59 28.93 -12.17 0.39
C THR A 59 27.75 -11.87 -0.52
N GLN A 60 27.10 -12.90 -1.06
CA GLN A 60 25.92 -12.73 -1.91
C GLN A 60 24.75 -12.08 -1.14
N LEU A 61 24.52 -12.46 0.12
CA LEU A 61 23.47 -11.84 0.95
C LEU A 61 23.75 -10.35 1.15
N LEU A 62 24.97 -9.97 1.50
CA LEU A 62 25.34 -8.57 1.68
C LEU A 62 25.19 -7.78 0.37
N GLN A 63 25.62 -8.35 -0.76
CA GLN A 63 25.42 -7.72 -2.07
C GLN A 63 23.93 -7.53 -2.41
N SER A 64 23.12 -8.55 -2.19
CA SER A 64 21.67 -8.52 -2.40
C SER A 64 20.99 -7.47 -1.51
N LEU A 65 21.32 -7.41 -0.22
CA LEU A 65 20.80 -6.40 0.71
C LEU A 65 21.25 -5.00 0.31
N GLY A 66 22.53 -4.83 -0.03
CA GLY A 66 23.08 -3.55 -0.48
C GLY A 66 22.39 -3.02 -1.73
N LYS A 67 22.17 -3.89 -2.73
CA LYS A 67 21.42 -3.56 -3.95
C LYS A 67 19.94 -3.28 -3.65
N ALA A 68 19.30 -4.09 -2.81
CA ALA A 68 17.88 -3.94 -2.47
C ALA A 68 17.60 -2.61 -1.77
N PHE A 69 18.45 -2.19 -0.84
CA PHE A 69 18.27 -0.93 -0.09
C PHE A 69 18.99 0.26 -0.73
N GLY A 70 19.70 0.08 -1.85
CA GLY A 70 20.49 1.14 -2.48
C GLY A 70 21.60 1.72 -1.61
N ILE A 71 22.20 0.90 -0.73
CA ILE A 71 23.24 1.33 0.21
C ILE A 71 24.59 1.31 -0.51
N LYS A 72 25.24 2.47 -0.57
CA LYS A 72 26.61 2.61 -1.10
C LYS A 72 27.64 2.03 -0.12
N GLY A 73 28.83 1.68 -0.63
CA GLY A 73 29.93 1.13 0.18
C GLY A 73 30.32 -0.31 -0.14
N MET A 74 29.89 -0.82 -1.29
CA MET A 74 30.41 -2.05 -1.90
C MET A 74 31.42 -1.68 -2.99
N SER A 75 32.56 -2.37 -3.05
CA SER A 75 33.51 -2.28 -4.15
C SER A 75 33.99 -3.67 -4.56
N GLU A 76 34.43 -3.80 -5.82
CA GLU A 76 35.03 -5.02 -6.33
C GLU A 76 36.48 -4.73 -6.73
N GLU A 77 37.42 -5.44 -6.11
CA GLU A 77 38.85 -5.31 -6.36
C GLU A 77 39.47 -6.70 -6.46
N GLY A 78 40.13 -7.01 -7.57
CA GLY A 78 40.81 -8.29 -7.77
C GLY A 78 39.88 -9.52 -7.71
N GLY A 79 38.63 -9.39 -8.18
CA GLY A 79 37.63 -10.48 -8.17
C GLY A 79 37.02 -10.75 -6.79
N LYS A 80 37.24 -9.86 -5.83
CA LYS A 80 36.69 -9.97 -4.48
C LYS A 80 35.87 -8.75 -4.12
N VAL A 81 34.79 -9.00 -3.40
CA VAL A 81 33.84 -7.96 -2.97
C VAL A 81 34.24 -7.48 -1.58
N LYS A 82 34.39 -6.16 -1.44
CA LYS A 82 34.69 -5.49 -0.18
C LYS A 82 33.48 -4.67 0.26
N PHE A 83 33.27 -4.66 1.58
CA PHE A 83 32.19 -3.93 2.23
C PHE A 83 32.78 -2.92 3.21
N SER A 84 32.33 -1.67 3.12
CA SER A 84 32.77 -0.63 4.04
C SER A 84 32.15 -0.80 5.43
N SER A 85 32.83 -0.28 6.46
CA SER A 85 32.27 -0.22 7.81
C SER A 85 30.95 0.57 7.86
N GLU A 86 30.84 1.64 7.07
CA GLU A 86 29.62 2.44 6.96
C GLU A 86 28.46 1.63 6.38
N PHE A 87 28.72 0.85 5.33
CA PHE A 87 27.75 -0.07 4.73
C PHE A 87 27.23 -1.08 5.76
N MET A 88 28.13 -1.72 6.50
CA MET A 88 27.77 -2.73 7.51
C MET A 88 26.98 -2.11 8.67
N ASN A 89 27.37 -0.93 9.14
CA ASN A 89 26.66 -0.22 10.21
C ASN A 89 25.26 0.20 9.75
N LYS A 90 25.09 0.68 8.52
CA LYS A 90 23.77 1.02 7.97
C LYS A 90 22.86 -0.20 7.88
N LEU A 91 23.37 -1.35 7.43
CA LEU A 91 22.58 -2.60 7.42
C LEU A 91 22.19 -3.07 8.82
N GLU A 92 23.11 -3.02 9.79
CA GLU A 92 22.84 -3.38 11.19
C GLU A 92 21.84 -2.43 11.85
N GLN A 93 21.90 -1.14 11.52
CA GLN A 93 20.92 -0.15 11.96
C GLN A 93 19.53 -0.40 11.34
N LEU A 94 19.47 -0.64 10.03
CA LEU A 94 18.21 -0.87 9.31
C LEU A 94 17.52 -2.17 9.74
N LEU A 95 18.25 -3.29 9.73
CA LEU A 95 17.69 -4.61 10.03
C LEU A 95 17.63 -4.88 11.54
N GLY A 96 18.34 -4.09 12.34
CA GLY A 96 18.41 -4.21 13.78
C GLY A 96 19.36 -5.33 14.25
N PRO A 97 20.08 -5.11 15.38
CA PRO A 97 21.13 -6.00 15.87
C PRO A 97 20.62 -7.38 16.35
N LYS A 98 19.30 -7.58 16.48
CA LYS A 98 18.73 -8.89 16.79
C LYS A 98 18.70 -9.80 15.55
N VAL A 99 18.46 -9.22 14.38
CA VAL A 99 18.29 -9.95 13.11
C VAL A 99 19.59 -9.99 12.32
N PHE A 100 20.31 -8.87 12.26
CA PHE A 100 21.56 -8.75 11.53
C PHE A 100 22.61 -8.13 12.46
N LYS A 101 23.73 -8.84 12.67
CA LYS A 101 24.88 -8.29 13.39
C LYS A 101 26.09 -8.24 12.48
N LYS A 102 26.80 -7.11 12.44
CA LYS A 102 28.00 -7.00 11.59
C LYS A 102 29.08 -8.01 11.96
N SER A 103 29.16 -8.38 13.24
CA SER A 103 30.10 -9.37 13.78
C SER A 103 29.95 -10.75 13.12
N ASP A 104 28.74 -11.08 12.66
CA ASP A 104 28.42 -12.41 12.14
C ASP A 104 28.96 -12.63 10.73
N PHE A 105 29.44 -11.58 10.06
CA PHE A 105 29.90 -11.60 8.67
C PHE A 105 31.43 -11.51 8.53
N GLY A 106 32.16 -11.37 9.65
CA GLY A 106 33.63 -11.42 9.63
C GLY A 106 34.30 -10.38 8.72
N VAL A 107 33.63 -9.26 8.46
CA VAL A 107 34.18 -8.10 7.74
C VAL A 107 35.02 -7.28 8.71
N LYS A 108 36.33 -7.20 8.47
CA LYS A 108 37.29 -6.48 9.33
C LYS A 108 37.84 -5.24 8.62
N GLY A 109 38.12 -4.19 9.40
CA GLY A 109 38.72 -2.95 8.91
C GLY A 109 37.71 -2.00 8.24
N ALA A 110 38.22 -0.89 7.69
CA ALA A 110 37.39 0.15 7.08
C ALA A 110 36.69 -0.31 5.80
N ASN A 111 37.35 -1.14 4.99
CA ASN A 111 36.84 -1.79 3.79
C ASN A 111 37.35 -3.24 3.77
N GLY A 112 36.48 -4.20 4.08
CA GLY A 112 36.87 -5.59 4.33
C GLY A 112 36.12 -6.60 3.47
N GLU A 113 36.74 -7.76 3.25
CA GLU A 113 36.11 -8.93 2.66
C GLU A 113 35.40 -9.77 3.75
N VAL A 114 34.44 -10.59 3.34
CA VAL A 114 33.85 -11.60 4.23
C VAL A 114 34.86 -12.73 4.44
N THR A 115 35.45 -12.80 5.63
CA THR A 115 36.49 -13.80 5.94
C THR A 115 36.03 -14.89 6.90
N GLY A 116 34.89 -14.72 7.58
CA GLY A 116 34.37 -15.70 8.54
C GLY A 116 32.99 -15.35 9.08
N GLY A 117 32.49 -16.17 10.01
CA GLY A 117 31.17 -15.98 10.62
C GLY A 117 30.41 -17.27 10.94
N HIS A 118 29.25 -17.12 11.58
CA HIS A 118 28.31 -18.23 11.77
C HIS A 118 27.60 -18.58 10.45
N PRO A 119 27.38 -19.86 10.10
CA PRO A 119 26.66 -20.25 8.89
C PRO A 119 25.30 -19.58 8.81
N LEU A 120 24.90 -19.19 7.61
CA LEU A 120 23.55 -18.71 7.37
C LEU A 120 22.62 -19.93 7.28
N THR A 121 21.86 -20.16 8.34
CA THR A 121 20.82 -21.19 8.37
C THR A 121 19.50 -20.66 7.81
N GLY A 122 18.57 -21.56 7.49
CA GLY A 122 17.17 -21.25 7.17
C GLY A 122 16.56 -20.25 8.12
N ARG A 123 16.68 -20.47 9.43
CA ARG A 123 16.19 -19.55 10.46
C ARG A 123 16.77 -18.14 10.34
N ARG A 124 18.07 -18.02 10.10
CA ARG A 124 18.74 -16.70 10.00
C ARG A 124 18.34 -15.98 8.72
N ILE A 125 18.28 -16.69 7.60
CA ILE A 125 17.85 -16.14 6.31
C ILE A 125 16.39 -15.71 6.38
N SER A 126 15.49 -16.54 6.90
CA SER A 126 14.07 -16.20 7.08
C SER A 126 13.87 -15.01 8.00
N ALA A 127 14.62 -14.90 9.10
CA ALA A 127 14.55 -13.74 9.99
C ALA A 127 14.99 -12.45 9.27
N ILE A 128 16.06 -12.49 8.49
CA ILE A 128 16.53 -11.36 7.69
C ILE A 128 15.50 -11.02 6.61
N MET A 129 15.01 -12.00 5.84
CA MET A 129 14.01 -11.76 4.81
C MET A 129 12.69 -11.22 5.38
N LYS A 130 12.23 -11.69 6.56
CA LYS A 130 11.06 -11.13 7.25
C LYS A 130 11.29 -9.67 7.63
N GLN A 131 12.47 -9.33 8.15
CA GLN A 131 12.82 -7.94 8.46
C GLN A 131 12.92 -7.07 7.21
N VAL A 132 13.43 -7.61 6.11
CA VAL A 132 13.47 -6.91 4.83
C VAL A 132 12.07 -6.70 4.26
N ALA A 133 11.19 -7.70 4.35
CA ALA A 133 9.78 -7.58 3.96
C ALA A 133 9.07 -6.49 4.76
N ILE A 134 9.40 -6.35 6.05
CA ILE A 134 8.89 -5.26 6.89
C ILE A 134 9.31 -3.89 6.33
N LEU A 135 10.58 -3.74 5.95
CA LEU A 135 11.16 -2.45 5.52
C LEU A 135 10.96 -2.11 4.03
N GLY A 136 10.73 -3.11 3.18
CA GLY A 136 10.60 -2.94 1.73
C GLY A 136 9.29 -2.26 1.31
N LYS A 137 9.33 -1.48 0.22
CA LYS A 137 8.20 -0.70 -0.31
C LYS A 137 7.76 -1.07 -1.76
N GLY A 138 8.17 -2.22 -2.31
CA GLY A 138 7.84 -2.66 -3.68
C GLY A 138 6.78 -3.77 -3.76
N ASP A 139 6.30 -4.13 -4.96
CA ASP A 139 5.18 -5.05 -5.24
C ASP A 139 5.09 -6.27 -4.28
N PHE A 140 3.90 -6.44 -3.69
CA PHE A 140 3.71 -7.10 -2.40
C PHE A 140 2.85 -8.36 -2.45
N THR A 141 3.10 -9.28 -1.51
CA THR A 141 2.20 -10.39 -1.19
C THR A 141 1.44 -10.13 0.11
N THR A 142 0.27 -10.75 0.29
CA THR A 142 -0.50 -10.70 1.55
C THR A 142 0.35 -11.13 2.75
N ALA A 143 1.25 -12.11 2.56
CA ALA A 143 2.16 -12.60 3.59
C ALA A 143 3.15 -11.52 4.08
N ASP A 144 3.67 -10.68 3.18
CA ASP A 144 4.59 -9.58 3.54
C ASP A 144 3.91 -8.56 4.46
N TYR A 145 2.64 -8.23 4.19
CA TYR A 145 1.88 -7.29 5.02
C TYR A 145 1.41 -7.88 6.35
N LYS A 146 1.12 -9.19 6.40
CA LYS A 146 0.93 -9.87 7.70
C LYS A 146 2.20 -9.80 8.55
N ALA A 147 3.38 -9.97 7.95
CA ALA A 147 4.65 -9.79 8.66
C ALA A 147 4.87 -8.34 9.15
N LYS A 148 4.48 -7.33 8.36
CA LYS A 148 4.45 -5.93 8.81
C LYS A 148 3.51 -5.75 9.99
N LEU A 149 2.30 -6.29 9.92
CA LEU A 149 1.31 -6.16 10.97
C LEU A 149 1.77 -6.81 12.30
N ASP A 150 2.37 -7.99 12.23
CA ASP A 150 2.99 -8.67 13.39
C ASP A 150 4.06 -7.81 14.07
N PHE A 151 4.81 -7.04 13.28
CA PHE A 151 5.82 -6.11 13.79
C PHE A 151 5.20 -4.85 14.41
N ILE A 152 4.09 -4.38 13.85
CA ILE A 152 3.36 -3.18 14.29
C ILE A 152 2.62 -3.43 15.61
N LYS A 153 1.87 -4.54 15.72
CA LYS A 153 0.97 -4.84 16.85
C LYS A 153 1.63 -4.65 18.23
N PRO A 154 2.83 -5.18 18.52
CA PRO A 154 3.49 -4.99 19.82
C PRO A 154 3.89 -3.54 20.12
N GLN A 155 4.05 -2.69 19.10
CA GLN A 155 4.37 -1.27 19.27
C GLN A 155 3.14 -0.47 19.70
N LEU A 156 1.94 -0.92 19.30
CA LEU A 156 0.68 -0.28 19.68
C LEU A 156 0.47 -0.28 21.19
N GLU A 157 0.90 -1.35 21.87
CA GLU A 157 0.82 -1.45 23.33
C GLU A 157 1.66 -0.41 24.08
N LYS A 158 2.64 0.21 23.39
CA LYS A 158 3.51 1.23 23.97
C LYS A 158 2.96 2.65 23.79
N LEU A 159 1.88 2.81 23.03
CA LEU A 159 1.24 4.12 22.86
C LEU A 159 0.53 4.57 24.15
N PRO A 160 0.42 5.89 24.37
CA PRO A 160 -0.50 6.45 25.36
C PRO A 160 -1.92 5.89 25.18
N GLU A 161 -2.62 5.62 26.27
CA GLU A 161 -3.92 4.93 26.28
C GLU A 161 -4.97 5.63 25.39
N GLU A 162 -5.01 6.96 25.46
CA GLU A 162 -5.84 7.87 24.67
C GLU A 162 -5.68 7.67 23.14
N ASN A 163 -4.49 7.29 22.68
CA ASN A 163 -4.20 7.04 21.26
C ASN A 163 -4.26 5.55 20.91
N ARG A 164 -4.10 4.67 21.90
CA ARG A 164 -3.92 3.23 21.68
C ARG A 164 -5.14 2.57 21.06
N ASN A 165 -6.34 2.85 21.57
CA ASN A 165 -7.56 2.14 21.17
C ASN A 165 -7.89 2.37 19.69
N GLN A 166 -7.77 3.63 19.24
CA GLN A 166 -8.03 4.01 17.86
C GLN A 166 -7.04 3.40 16.88
N VAL A 167 -5.75 3.48 17.19
CA VAL A 167 -4.70 2.90 16.34
C VAL A 167 -4.83 1.38 16.30
N LYS A 168 -5.14 0.74 17.42
CA LYS A 168 -5.44 -0.70 17.47
C LYS A 168 -6.64 -1.06 16.60
N GLU A 169 -7.73 -0.31 16.69
CA GLU A 169 -8.91 -0.55 15.85
C GLU A 169 -8.55 -0.49 14.37
N HIS A 170 -7.80 0.53 13.94
CA HIS A 170 -7.33 0.66 12.56
C HIS A 170 -6.51 -0.55 12.10
N PHE A 171 -5.50 -0.96 12.88
CA PHE A 171 -4.66 -2.10 12.51
C PHE A 171 -5.34 -3.47 12.67
N ASN A 172 -6.40 -3.55 13.48
CA ASN A 172 -7.27 -4.74 13.51
C ASN A 172 -8.08 -4.84 12.21
N LYS A 173 -8.60 -3.72 11.67
CA LYS A 173 -9.27 -3.70 10.36
C LYS A 173 -8.32 -4.09 9.23
N VAL A 174 -7.09 -3.57 9.25
CA VAL A 174 -6.02 -3.98 8.32
C VAL A 174 -5.76 -5.49 8.41
N GLY A 175 -5.75 -6.06 9.63
CA GLY A 175 -5.63 -7.51 9.83
C GLY A 175 -6.79 -8.31 9.22
N ALA A 176 -8.03 -7.90 9.49
CA ALA A 176 -9.22 -8.53 8.92
C ALA A 176 -9.21 -8.51 7.38
N MET A 177 -8.77 -7.41 6.76
CA MET A 177 -8.60 -7.30 5.30
C MET A 177 -7.59 -8.30 4.75
N LEU A 178 -6.45 -8.44 5.41
CA LEU A 178 -5.43 -9.41 5.00
C LEU A 178 -5.93 -10.85 5.13
N ASP A 179 -6.74 -11.14 6.16
CA ASP A 179 -7.36 -12.45 6.32
C ASP A 179 -8.44 -12.71 5.26
N PHE A 180 -9.23 -11.70 4.91
CA PHE A 180 -10.23 -11.76 3.83
C PHE A 180 -9.58 -11.96 2.45
N LEU A 181 -8.53 -11.20 2.14
CA LEU A 181 -7.76 -11.32 0.89
C LEU A 181 -7.13 -12.70 0.71
N GLU A 182 -6.67 -13.33 1.79
CA GLU A 182 -6.01 -14.65 1.73
C GLU A 182 -7.02 -15.80 1.65
N ASN A 183 -8.13 -15.72 2.38
CA ASN A 183 -8.96 -16.89 2.67
C ASN A 183 -10.37 -16.83 2.07
N ARG A 184 -10.85 -15.64 1.67
CA ARG A 184 -12.26 -15.46 1.31
C ARG A 184 -12.47 -14.82 -0.05
N LEU A 185 -11.65 -13.85 -0.46
CA LEU A 185 -11.76 -13.20 -1.78
C LEU A 185 -11.38 -14.17 -2.91
N THR A 186 -12.34 -14.99 -3.30
CA THR A 186 -12.28 -15.94 -4.42
C THR A 186 -12.97 -15.35 -5.64
N ASP A 187 -12.64 -15.86 -6.83
CA ASP A 187 -13.30 -15.46 -8.08
C ASP A 187 -14.80 -15.84 -8.08
N ASP A 188 -15.20 -16.78 -7.22
CA ASP A 188 -16.56 -17.31 -7.07
C ASP A 188 -17.40 -16.53 -6.05
N LEU A 189 -16.85 -15.49 -5.41
CA LEU A 189 -17.57 -14.70 -4.40
C LEU A 189 -18.75 -13.90 -4.99
N ILE A 190 -18.81 -13.81 -6.32
CA ILE A 190 -19.87 -13.17 -7.09
C ILE A 190 -20.49 -14.27 -7.98
N GLU A 191 -21.38 -15.07 -7.42
CA GLU A 191 -22.13 -16.03 -8.23
C GLU A 191 -23.09 -15.28 -9.16
N PRO A 192 -23.08 -15.58 -10.48
CA PRO A 192 -24.00 -14.95 -11.45
C PRO A 192 -25.49 -15.22 -11.19
N ASN A 193 -25.84 -16.17 -10.30
CA ASN A 193 -27.20 -16.65 -10.07
C ASN A 193 -27.61 -16.66 -8.59
N TRP A 194 -27.26 -15.63 -7.82
CA TRP A 194 -27.95 -15.42 -6.54
C TRP A 194 -29.39 -15.00 -6.86
N ASP A 195 -30.35 -15.92 -6.70
CA ASP A 195 -31.78 -15.68 -6.94
C ASP A 195 -32.28 -14.50 -6.08
N TRP A 196 -32.30 -13.33 -6.70
CA TRP A 196 -32.72 -12.03 -6.19
C TRP A 196 -34.18 -12.03 -5.71
N GLU A 197 -34.98 -13.02 -6.09
CA GLU A 197 -36.39 -13.14 -5.71
C GLU A 197 -36.63 -13.58 -4.25
N THR A 198 -35.64 -14.14 -3.53
CA THR A 198 -35.85 -14.61 -2.13
C THR A 198 -35.33 -13.68 -1.03
N ALA A 199 -34.55 -12.64 -1.36
CA ALA A 199 -34.03 -11.69 -0.37
C ALA A 199 -35.12 -10.72 0.14
N ASN A 200 -36.05 -10.32 -0.73
CA ASN A 200 -37.19 -9.45 -0.38
C ASN A 200 -38.12 -10.06 0.68
N GLU A 201 -38.19 -11.40 0.78
CA GLU A 201 -39.04 -12.07 1.76
C GLU A 201 -38.41 -12.11 3.17
N ARG A 202 -37.09 -11.99 3.29
CA ARG A 202 -36.40 -11.89 4.59
C ARG A 202 -36.33 -10.47 5.14
N GLU A 203 -36.37 -9.44 4.30
CA GLU A 203 -36.29 -8.03 4.71
C GLU A 203 -37.48 -7.55 5.57
N GLN A 204 -38.65 -8.18 5.48
CA GLN A 204 -39.79 -7.79 6.30
C GLN A 204 -39.67 -8.18 7.79
N GLN A 205 -38.66 -8.97 8.19
CA GLN A 205 -38.59 -9.51 9.55
C GLN A 205 -37.47 -8.96 10.45
N SER A 206 -36.52 -8.14 9.94
CA SER A 206 -35.31 -7.84 10.74
C SER A 206 -34.94 -6.37 10.94
N ILE A 207 -35.71 -5.37 10.47
CA ILE A 207 -35.40 -3.96 10.80
C ILE A 207 -35.88 -3.65 12.23
N PRO A 208 -34.98 -3.39 13.19
CA PRO A 208 -35.39 -3.06 14.55
C PRO A 208 -36.02 -1.66 14.58
N LYS A 209 -37.19 -1.51 15.22
CA LYS A 209 -37.94 -0.24 15.30
C LYS A 209 -37.15 0.97 15.83
N TRP A 210 -36.00 0.77 16.47
CA TRP A 210 -35.14 1.85 16.96
C TRP A 210 -34.29 2.51 15.86
N ALA A 211 -34.01 1.81 14.75
CA ALA A 211 -33.27 2.37 13.61
C ALA A 211 -34.12 3.28 12.71
N LEU A 212 -35.45 3.34 12.94
CA LEU A 212 -36.40 4.15 12.18
C LEU A 212 -36.64 5.55 12.78
N ASN A 213 -36.10 5.86 13.96
CA ASN A 213 -36.46 7.04 14.74
C ASN A 213 -35.27 7.93 15.13
N GLU A 214 -34.36 8.24 14.20
CA GLU A 214 -33.52 9.44 14.34
C GLU A 214 -34.16 10.62 13.57
N PRO A 215 -34.86 11.55 14.25
CA PRO A 215 -35.39 12.73 13.59
C PRO A 215 -34.26 13.75 13.39
N GLY A 216 -33.86 14.00 12.15
CA GLY A 216 -32.98 15.14 11.84
C GLY A 216 -32.09 15.04 10.61
N LYS A 217 -31.96 13.87 9.96
CA LYS A 217 -31.24 13.77 8.68
C LYS A 217 -32.25 13.41 7.60
N GLY A 218 -32.46 14.33 6.66
CA GLY A 218 -33.25 14.07 5.47
C GLY A 218 -32.76 12.79 4.81
N GLN A 219 -33.61 11.77 4.79
CA GLN A 219 -33.36 10.57 4.01
C GLN A 219 -33.39 10.99 2.54
N GLN A 220 -32.23 11.00 1.89
CA GLN A 220 -32.21 10.97 0.44
C GLN A 220 -32.77 9.61 -0.02
N PRO A 221 -33.55 9.58 -1.12
CA PRO A 221 -34.08 8.33 -1.65
C PRO A 221 -32.90 7.43 -2.03
N LEU A 222 -32.89 6.20 -1.52
CA LEU A 222 -31.97 5.15 -1.96
C LEU A 222 -32.27 4.81 -3.43
N VAL A 223 -31.62 5.51 -4.35
CA VAL A 223 -31.59 5.13 -5.77
C VAL A 223 -30.73 3.87 -5.88
N ASN A 224 -31.37 2.71 -5.99
CA ASN A 224 -30.83 1.42 -6.42
C ASN A 224 -29.46 0.98 -5.85
N LYS A 225 -29.13 1.26 -4.58
CA LYS A 225 -28.03 0.57 -3.89
C LYS A 225 -28.58 -0.69 -3.24
N ASN A 226 -28.08 -1.86 -3.63
CA ASN A 226 -28.46 -3.15 -3.03
C ASN A 226 -27.82 -3.26 -1.63
N PRO A 227 -28.56 -3.01 -0.54
CA PRO A 227 -28.01 -2.78 0.79
C PRO A 227 -27.46 -4.07 1.45
N LEU A 228 -27.85 -5.24 0.95
CA LEU A 228 -27.40 -6.55 1.43
C LEU A 228 -25.97 -6.88 1.00
N ASN A 229 -25.57 -6.52 -0.23
CA ASN A 229 -24.19 -6.69 -0.70
C ASN A 229 -23.22 -5.77 0.07
N ASP A 230 -23.65 -4.53 0.34
CA ASP A 230 -22.89 -3.57 1.14
C ASP A 230 -22.76 -4.02 2.61
N MET A 231 -23.78 -4.70 3.18
CA MET A 231 -23.74 -5.22 4.55
C MET A 231 -22.84 -6.44 4.73
N LEU A 232 -22.89 -7.43 3.83
CA LEU A 232 -22.06 -8.64 3.93
C LEU A 232 -20.57 -8.32 3.72
N PHE A 233 -20.26 -7.46 2.75
CA PHE A 233 -18.90 -6.94 2.54
C PHE A 233 -18.41 -6.14 3.75
N LYS A 234 -19.28 -5.31 4.35
CA LYS A 234 -18.93 -4.54 5.54
C LYS A 234 -18.58 -5.44 6.71
N GLU A 235 -19.33 -6.51 7.00
CA GLU A 235 -19.02 -7.38 8.13
C GLU A 235 -17.75 -8.22 7.92
N GLU A 236 -17.53 -8.72 6.70
CA GLU A 236 -16.39 -9.60 6.40
C GLU A 236 -15.07 -8.85 6.16
N ASN A 237 -15.15 -7.54 5.87
CA ASN A 237 -14.01 -6.64 5.66
C ASN A 237 -13.70 -5.75 6.89
N GLY A 238 -14.03 -6.19 8.10
CA GLY A 238 -13.76 -5.43 9.32
C GLY A 238 -14.52 -4.11 9.45
N GLY A 239 -15.66 -3.97 8.77
CA GLY A 239 -16.55 -2.81 8.85
C GLY A 239 -16.40 -1.78 7.73
N MET A 240 -15.59 -2.04 6.69
CA MET A 240 -15.23 -1.03 5.67
C MET A 240 -15.88 -1.26 4.30
N PHE A 241 -16.31 -0.17 3.67
CA PHE A 241 -16.94 -0.14 2.34
C PHE A 241 -15.92 0.13 1.23
N VAL A 242 -16.17 -0.44 0.05
CA VAL A 242 -15.51 -0.13 -1.23
C VAL A 242 -16.60 0.41 -2.17
N HIS A 243 -16.35 1.53 -2.84
CA HIS A 243 -17.29 2.13 -3.79
C HIS A 243 -17.30 1.34 -5.10
N LEU A 244 -18.27 0.44 -5.23
CA LEU A 244 -18.48 -0.32 -6.46
C LEU A 244 -18.99 0.55 -7.63
N GLU A 245 -19.38 1.80 -7.37
CA GLU A 245 -19.80 2.79 -8.39
C GLU A 245 -18.69 3.23 -9.37
N ASN A 246 -17.43 2.84 -9.10
CA ASN A 246 -16.31 3.00 -10.05
C ASN A 246 -16.10 1.81 -10.98
N ILE A 247 -16.88 0.74 -10.79
CA ILE A 247 -16.87 -0.43 -11.66
C ILE A 247 -17.91 -0.21 -12.77
N PRO A 248 -17.66 -0.64 -14.03
CA PRO A 248 -18.71 -0.68 -15.06
C PRO A 248 -19.99 -1.34 -14.52
N ARG A 249 -21.15 -1.01 -15.09
CA ARG A 249 -22.41 -1.63 -14.64
C ARG A 249 -22.28 -3.15 -14.73
N LEU A 250 -22.80 -3.89 -13.76
CA LEU A 250 -22.72 -5.37 -13.74
C LEU A 250 -23.17 -6.02 -15.06
N GLU A 251 -24.14 -5.39 -15.72
CA GLU A 251 -24.71 -5.75 -17.02
C GLU A 251 -23.72 -5.59 -18.21
N GLU A 252 -22.63 -4.84 -18.01
CA GLU A 252 -21.59 -4.50 -18.99
C GLU A 252 -20.27 -5.24 -18.71
N ILE A 253 -20.23 -6.10 -17.68
CA ILE A 253 -19.03 -6.85 -17.28
C ILE A 253 -19.12 -8.28 -17.82
N ASP A 254 -18.31 -8.59 -18.83
CA ASP A 254 -18.20 -9.95 -19.39
C ASP A 254 -17.48 -10.94 -18.45
N ASP A 255 -16.65 -10.44 -17.52
CA ASP A 255 -15.86 -11.25 -16.58
C ASP A 255 -16.01 -10.74 -15.13
N PRO A 256 -16.71 -11.49 -14.25
CA PRO A 256 -16.88 -11.17 -12.83
C PRO A 256 -15.56 -10.93 -12.08
N LYS A 257 -14.43 -11.45 -12.60
CA LYS A 257 -13.08 -11.22 -12.03
C LYS A 257 -12.69 -9.75 -12.03
N VAL A 258 -13.30 -8.90 -12.85
CA VAL A 258 -13.05 -7.46 -12.86
C VAL A 258 -13.40 -6.85 -11.49
N ILE A 259 -14.50 -7.29 -10.88
CA ILE A 259 -14.94 -6.77 -9.57
C ILE A 259 -14.05 -7.28 -8.46
N THR A 260 -13.75 -8.59 -8.44
CA THR A 260 -12.87 -9.16 -7.41
C THR A 260 -11.45 -8.60 -7.49
N ASN A 261 -10.93 -8.32 -8.70
CA ASN A 261 -9.65 -7.65 -8.89
C ASN A 261 -9.69 -6.18 -8.44
N TYR A 262 -10.76 -5.44 -8.71
CA TYR A 262 -10.92 -4.07 -8.22
C TYR A 262 -10.88 -4.02 -6.69
N ILE A 263 -11.71 -4.83 -6.04
CA ILE A 263 -11.78 -4.94 -4.57
C ILE A 263 -10.41 -5.35 -4.00
N ARG A 264 -9.74 -6.34 -4.63
CA ARG A 264 -8.40 -6.78 -4.26
C ARG A 264 -7.40 -5.63 -4.29
N ASN A 265 -7.40 -4.83 -5.37
CA ASN A 265 -6.48 -3.73 -5.55
C ASN A 265 -6.71 -2.61 -4.53
N GLU A 266 -7.96 -2.21 -4.28
CA GLU A 266 -8.28 -1.17 -3.28
C GLU A 266 -7.88 -1.61 -1.86
N MET A 267 -8.18 -2.86 -1.49
CA MET A 267 -7.77 -3.44 -0.21
C MET A 267 -6.24 -3.48 -0.07
N GLN A 268 -5.55 -3.95 -1.10
CA GLN A 268 -4.09 -4.00 -1.09
C GLN A 268 -3.47 -2.61 -0.94
N GLN A 269 -3.99 -1.60 -1.65
CA GLN A 269 -3.50 -0.23 -1.54
C GLN A 269 -3.76 0.40 -0.18
N PHE A 270 -4.93 0.17 0.42
CA PHE A 270 -5.24 0.66 1.75
C PHE A 270 -4.34 0.02 2.82
N VAL A 271 -4.19 -1.31 2.79
CA VAL A 271 -3.31 -2.04 3.71
C VAL A 271 -1.86 -1.55 3.55
N LYS A 272 -1.40 -1.43 2.30
CA LYS A 272 -0.09 -0.90 1.95
C LYS A 272 0.16 0.45 2.57
N THR A 273 -0.69 1.41 2.25
CA THR A 273 -0.53 2.79 2.67
C THR A 273 -0.57 2.89 4.20
N SER A 274 -1.45 2.13 4.86
CA SER A 274 -1.55 2.08 6.33
C SER A 274 -0.28 1.56 7.00
N CYS A 275 0.24 0.41 6.57
CA CYS A 275 1.42 -0.20 7.15
C CYS A 275 2.69 0.60 6.84
N ASP A 276 2.87 1.03 5.60
CA ASP A 276 4.07 1.75 5.18
C ASP A 276 4.17 3.10 5.87
N LEU A 277 3.06 3.84 5.96
CA LEU A 277 3.03 5.13 6.65
C LEU A 277 3.31 5.00 8.15
N TRP A 278 2.83 3.92 8.78
CA TRP A 278 3.20 3.63 10.16
C TRP A 278 4.70 3.37 10.32
N LEU A 279 5.32 2.66 9.39
CA LEU A 279 6.76 2.40 9.47
C LEU A 279 7.58 3.67 9.17
N ASP A 280 7.11 4.50 8.25
CA ASP A 280 7.76 5.77 7.86
C ASP A 280 7.75 6.84 8.95
N THR A 281 6.83 6.72 9.91
CA THR A 281 6.71 7.62 11.06
C THR A 281 7.44 7.12 12.31
N ALA A 282 8.06 5.93 12.27
CA ALA A 282 8.65 5.28 13.45
C ALA A 282 9.70 6.15 14.17
N ASP A 283 10.56 6.84 13.42
CA ASP A 283 11.63 7.69 13.96
C ASP A 283 11.25 9.18 14.00
N LYS A 284 9.96 9.50 13.79
CA LYS A 284 9.45 10.88 13.67
C LYS A 284 8.23 11.09 14.61
N PRO A 285 8.45 11.25 15.94
CA PRO A 285 7.36 11.29 16.92
C PRO A 285 6.28 12.34 16.63
N GLU A 286 6.66 13.53 16.17
CA GLU A 286 5.69 14.60 15.87
C GLU A 286 4.79 14.23 14.67
N ILE A 287 5.35 13.61 13.64
CA ILE A 287 4.59 13.15 12.48
C ILE A 287 3.78 11.90 12.84
N ARG A 288 4.31 11.03 13.71
CA ARG A 288 3.60 9.89 14.28
C ARG A 288 2.33 10.29 15.03
N ASP A 289 2.40 11.35 15.81
CA ASP A 289 1.25 11.88 16.54
C ASP A 289 0.21 12.46 15.59
N LYS A 290 0.63 13.21 14.56
CA LYS A 290 -0.29 13.70 13.51
C LYS A 290 -0.95 12.55 12.76
N PHE A 291 -0.21 11.51 12.40
CA PHE A 291 -0.75 10.33 11.75
C PHE A 291 -1.78 9.63 12.64
N THR A 292 -1.48 9.48 13.93
CA THR A 292 -2.39 8.88 14.91
C THR A 292 -3.70 9.67 15.01
N LYS A 293 -3.63 11.00 15.05
CA LYS A 293 -4.81 11.89 15.01
C LYS A 293 -5.56 11.81 13.68
N LEU A 294 -4.88 11.58 12.56
CA LEU A 294 -5.54 11.36 11.27
C LEU A 294 -6.35 10.06 11.27
N LEU A 295 -5.83 8.97 11.85
CA LEU A 295 -6.60 7.73 12.02
C LEU A 295 -7.91 7.98 12.79
N GLY A 296 -7.87 8.95 13.73
CA GLY A 296 -8.95 9.76 14.29
C GLY A 296 -10.17 10.02 13.41
N THR A 297 -9.87 10.56 12.25
CA THR A 297 -10.79 11.29 11.39
C THR A 297 -10.98 10.61 10.05
N LEU A 298 -10.43 9.39 9.91
CA LEU A 298 -10.72 8.49 8.82
C LEU A 298 -12.17 8.00 8.94
N SER A 299 -13.11 8.83 8.50
CA SER A 299 -14.46 8.45 8.12
C SER A 299 -14.49 8.11 6.62
N GLY A 300 -15.55 7.43 6.18
CA GLY A 300 -15.76 7.08 4.78
C GLY A 300 -15.20 5.72 4.36
N CYS A 301 -15.24 5.49 3.05
CA CYS A 301 -14.83 4.28 2.35
C CYS A 301 -13.31 4.10 2.26
N MET A 302 -12.90 2.95 1.75
CA MET A 302 -11.49 2.58 1.61
C MET A 302 -10.70 3.52 0.68
N GLU A 303 -11.30 3.98 -0.40
CA GLU A 303 -10.69 4.84 -1.41
C GLU A 303 -10.40 6.24 -0.86
N GLN A 304 -11.39 6.83 -0.16
CA GLN A 304 -11.23 8.11 0.53
C GLN A 304 -10.20 8.02 1.64
N ARG A 305 -10.20 6.93 2.42
CA ARG A 305 -9.18 6.69 3.45
C ARG A 305 -7.79 6.59 2.84
N THR A 306 -7.63 5.78 1.79
CA THR A 306 -6.36 5.62 1.09
C THR A 306 -5.86 6.95 0.55
N THR A 307 -6.75 7.76 -0.04
CA THR A 307 -6.43 9.11 -0.51
C THR A 307 -5.96 10.01 0.63
N LYS A 308 -6.68 10.06 1.75
CA LYS A 308 -6.27 10.84 2.94
C LYS A 308 -4.90 10.42 3.48
N LEU A 309 -4.63 9.11 3.53
CA LEU A 309 -3.34 8.59 3.98
C LEU A 309 -2.21 8.92 2.99
N ALA A 310 -2.48 8.83 1.69
CA ALA A 310 -1.53 9.24 0.65
C ALA A 310 -1.23 10.75 0.73
N THR A 311 -2.26 11.59 0.85
CA THR A 311 -2.10 13.05 1.04
C THR A 311 -1.26 13.36 2.26
N PHE A 312 -1.54 12.73 3.40
CA PHE A 312 -0.72 12.91 4.61
C PHE A 312 0.75 12.55 4.38
N THR A 313 1.00 11.48 3.62
CA THR A 313 2.35 11.05 3.25
C THR A 313 3.08 12.12 2.44
N LEU A 314 2.37 12.78 1.52
CA LEU A 314 2.88 13.87 0.69
C LEU A 314 3.13 15.14 1.53
N GLU A 315 2.15 15.59 2.30
CA GLU A 315 2.24 16.80 3.14
C GLU A 315 3.38 16.75 4.16
N ASN A 316 3.72 15.55 4.65
CA ASN A 316 4.78 15.35 5.63
C ASN A 316 6.11 14.89 5.01
N ASN A 317 6.24 14.97 3.67
CA ASN A 317 7.46 14.62 2.92
C ASN A 317 8.02 13.24 3.31
N LEU A 318 7.14 12.24 3.44
CA LEU A 318 7.52 10.89 3.85
C LEU A 318 7.97 10.00 2.68
N ILE A 319 7.64 10.38 1.45
CA ILE A 319 8.18 9.79 0.22
C ILE A 319 9.29 10.70 -0.29
N GLY A 320 10.48 10.14 -0.51
CA GLY A 320 11.55 10.82 -1.24
C GLY A 320 11.26 10.80 -2.74
N GLY A 321 10.45 11.72 -3.23
CA GLY A 321 10.07 11.87 -4.63
C GLY A 321 9.25 13.15 -4.82
N ASP A 322 9.25 13.70 -6.03
CA ASP A 322 8.48 14.90 -6.35
C ASP A 322 6.98 14.60 -6.17
N ILE A 323 6.35 15.30 -5.22
CA ILE A 323 4.95 15.14 -4.81
C ILE A 323 3.99 15.18 -6.02
N LYS A 324 4.37 15.93 -7.07
CA LYS A 324 3.61 16.02 -8.32
C LYS A 324 3.59 14.72 -9.13
N GLN A 325 4.62 13.89 -9.03
CA GLN A 325 4.77 12.65 -9.80
C GLN A 325 3.90 11.52 -9.21
N VAL A 326 3.85 11.40 -7.88
CA VAL A 326 3.04 10.37 -7.19
C VAL A 326 1.55 10.66 -7.31
N ALA A 327 1.15 11.93 -7.17
CA ALA A 327 -0.20 12.37 -7.46
C ALA A 327 -0.57 12.17 -8.94
N ALA A 328 0.38 12.35 -9.87
CA ALA A 328 0.19 12.05 -11.28
C ALA A 328 0.04 10.55 -11.57
N ASP A 329 0.77 9.68 -10.85
CA ASP A 329 0.76 8.22 -11.05
C ASP A 329 -0.50 7.53 -10.49
N HIS A 330 -1.04 8.00 -9.35
CA HIS A 330 -2.30 7.48 -8.77
C HIS A 330 -3.56 7.83 -9.59
N SER A 331 -3.42 8.63 -10.64
CA SER A 331 -4.52 9.28 -11.36
C SER A 331 -4.37 9.25 -12.89
N LYS A 332 -3.45 8.44 -13.42
CA LYS A 332 -3.19 8.38 -14.89
C LYS A 332 -4.42 8.03 -15.71
N ASP A 333 -5.35 7.27 -15.13
CA ASP A 333 -6.58 6.84 -15.78
C ASP A 333 -7.82 7.64 -15.34
N MET A 334 -7.65 8.61 -14.43
CA MET A 334 -8.74 9.43 -13.93
C MET A 334 -9.03 10.55 -14.92
N SER A 335 -10.26 10.60 -15.41
CA SER A 335 -10.75 11.65 -16.30
C SER A 335 -10.69 13.04 -15.63
N LEU A 336 -10.57 14.07 -16.45
CA LEU A 336 -10.37 15.45 -16.00
C LEU A 336 -11.46 15.94 -15.01
N GLU A 337 -12.73 15.63 -15.25
CA GLU A 337 -13.85 16.00 -14.37
C GLU A 337 -13.75 15.33 -13.00
N LYS A 338 -13.37 14.06 -12.93
CA LYS A 338 -13.16 13.36 -11.64
C LYS A 338 -11.98 13.96 -10.87
N CYS A 339 -10.94 14.36 -11.58
CA CYS A 339 -9.78 15.04 -10.98
C CYS A 339 -10.18 16.40 -10.39
N ILE A 340 -10.98 17.19 -11.11
CA ILE A 340 -11.46 18.50 -10.63
C ILE A 340 -12.46 18.33 -9.49
N GLY A 341 -13.38 17.35 -9.57
CA GLY A 341 -14.37 17.09 -8.52
C GLY A 341 -13.75 16.78 -7.17
N ARG A 342 -12.65 16.01 -7.15
CA ARG A 342 -11.88 15.77 -5.92
C ARG A 342 -11.27 17.03 -5.33
N GLU A 343 -10.75 17.93 -6.15
CA GLU A 343 -10.20 19.20 -5.69
C GLU A 343 -11.30 20.11 -5.13
N ILE A 344 -12.50 20.11 -5.75
CA ILE A 344 -13.68 20.83 -5.24
C ILE A 344 -14.07 20.30 -3.85
N GLU A 345 -14.25 18.98 -3.71
CA GLU A 345 -14.60 18.33 -2.44
C GLU A 345 -13.55 18.61 -1.34
N ALA A 346 -12.26 18.52 -1.69
CA ALA A 346 -11.17 18.78 -0.77
C ALA A 346 -11.09 20.26 -0.36
N TRP A 347 -11.29 21.18 -1.30
CA TRP A 347 -11.25 22.62 -1.04
C TRP A 347 -12.40 23.03 -0.11
N MET A 348 -13.61 22.52 -0.34
CA MET A 348 -14.78 22.78 0.49
C MET A 348 -14.64 22.24 1.92
N LEU A 349 -14.02 21.07 2.08
CA LEU A 349 -13.75 20.52 3.42
C LEU A 349 -12.89 21.46 4.26
N ASN A 350 -12.01 22.23 3.60
CA ASN A 350 -11.12 23.20 4.24
C ASN A 350 -11.73 24.61 4.31
N HIS A 351 -12.83 24.87 3.60
CA HIS A 351 -13.51 26.17 3.52
C HIS A 351 -15.03 26.01 3.63
N PRO A 352 -15.56 25.55 4.79
CA PRO A 352 -16.99 25.22 4.94
C PRO A 352 -17.92 26.43 4.80
N ASP A 353 -17.40 27.64 4.98
CA ASP A 353 -18.17 28.90 4.91
C ASP A 353 -18.17 29.52 3.50
N LYS A 354 -17.44 28.91 2.55
CA LYS A 354 -17.36 29.36 1.16
C LYS A 354 -17.95 28.29 0.25
N SER A 355 -18.84 28.69 -0.64
CA SER A 355 -19.57 27.75 -1.48
C SER A 355 -19.63 28.12 -2.95
N GLU A 356 -19.10 29.27 -3.37
CA GLU A 356 -19.19 29.69 -4.78
C GLU A 356 -18.02 29.15 -5.60
N TRP A 357 -18.28 28.77 -6.85
CA TRP A 357 -17.24 28.26 -7.77
C TRP A 357 -16.12 29.29 -7.96
N GLU A 358 -16.48 30.56 -8.00
CA GLU A 358 -15.60 31.70 -8.15
C GLU A 358 -14.56 31.79 -7.03
N ASP A 359 -14.88 31.31 -5.82
CA ASP A 359 -13.97 31.32 -4.67
C ASP A 359 -12.87 30.24 -4.76
N MET A 360 -13.10 29.17 -5.53
CA MET A 360 -12.24 27.98 -5.58
C MET A 360 -11.42 27.85 -6.86
N VAL A 361 -11.83 28.52 -7.96
CA VAL A 361 -11.19 28.38 -9.29
C VAL A 361 -9.68 28.59 -9.26
N GLU A 362 -9.21 29.65 -8.60
CA GLU A 362 -7.80 30.01 -8.60
C GLU A 362 -6.94 28.93 -7.91
N ASP A 363 -7.36 28.50 -6.73
CA ASP A 363 -6.67 27.47 -5.94
C ASP A 363 -6.66 26.11 -6.65
N ILE A 364 -7.82 25.70 -7.19
CA ILE A 364 -7.95 24.44 -7.94
C ILE A 364 -7.08 24.48 -9.21
N THR A 365 -7.07 25.61 -9.93
CA THR A 365 -6.22 25.79 -11.12
C THR A 365 -4.74 25.70 -10.76
N ALA A 366 -4.33 26.30 -9.64
CA ALA A 366 -2.96 26.24 -9.16
C ALA A 366 -2.54 24.81 -8.80
N ASN A 367 -3.41 24.05 -8.13
CA ASN A 367 -3.16 22.65 -7.74
C ASN A 367 -3.05 21.71 -8.93
N LEU A 368 -3.86 21.94 -9.98
CA LEU A 368 -3.92 21.07 -11.16
C LEU A 368 -2.88 21.40 -12.24
N LYS A 369 -2.18 22.52 -12.11
CA LYS A 369 -1.19 22.99 -13.10
C LYS A 369 -0.06 21.98 -13.33
N GLY A 370 0.18 21.61 -14.59
CA GLY A 370 1.24 20.69 -14.98
C GLY A 370 0.84 19.21 -15.01
N LEU A 371 -0.37 18.88 -14.53
CA LEU A 371 -0.87 17.50 -14.56
C LEU A 371 -1.39 17.16 -15.97
N LYS A 372 -1.22 15.89 -16.38
CA LYS A 372 -1.78 15.36 -17.63
C LYS A 372 -2.94 14.42 -17.34
N ARG A 373 -4.07 14.59 -18.03
CA ARG A 373 -5.28 13.79 -17.83
C ARG A 373 -5.95 13.41 -19.14
N PRO A 374 -6.71 12.31 -19.17
CA PRO A 374 -7.74 12.09 -20.19
C PRO A 374 -8.70 13.28 -20.22
N MET A 375 -8.76 13.96 -21.36
CA MET A 375 -9.58 15.14 -21.56
C MET A 375 -11.04 14.74 -21.79
N VAL A 376 -11.94 15.57 -21.28
CA VAL A 376 -13.38 15.43 -21.50
C VAL A 376 -13.96 16.68 -22.14
N LYS A 377 -15.02 16.48 -22.89
CA LYS A 377 -15.88 17.53 -23.42
C LYS A 377 -17.10 17.61 -22.53
N VAL A 378 -17.43 18.83 -22.10
CA VAL A 378 -18.69 19.11 -21.43
C VAL A 378 -19.77 19.33 -22.48
N THR A 379 -20.90 18.67 -22.32
CA THR A 379 -22.13 18.89 -23.10
C THR A 379 -23.30 19.06 -22.14
N GLY A 380 -24.38 19.72 -22.59
CA GLY A 380 -25.52 20.07 -21.72
C GLY A 380 -25.41 21.48 -21.14
N ASP A 381 -26.36 21.82 -20.27
CA ASP A 381 -26.48 23.12 -19.60
C ASP A 381 -27.17 22.98 -18.24
N ASP A 382 -27.29 24.09 -17.51
CA ASP A 382 -27.90 24.15 -16.17
C ASP A 382 -29.35 23.61 -16.12
N ASN A 383 -30.06 23.54 -17.25
CA ASN A 383 -31.45 23.07 -17.31
C ASN A 383 -31.56 21.59 -17.71
N SER A 384 -30.58 21.06 -18.44
CA SER A 384 -30.59 19.70 -19.00
C SER A 384 -29.62 18.73 -18.32
N GLY A 385 -28.82 19.22 -17.38
CA GLY A 385 -27.76 18.48 -16.71
C GLY A 385 -26.49 18.43 -17.56
N TYR A 386 -25.34 18.36 -16.91
CA TYR A 386 -24.06 18.30 -17.61
C TYR A 386 -23.68 16.84 -17.91
N LYS A 387 -23.09 16.61 -19.08
CA LYS A 387 -22.53 15.32 -19.47
C LYS A 387 -21.07 15.48 -19.87
N PHE A 388 -20.23 14.58 -19.37
CA PHE A 388 -18.80 14.54 -19.65
C PHE A 388 -18.50 13.40 -20.62
N GLU A 389 -18.05 13.75 -21.82
CA GLU A 389 -17.71 12.80 -22.87
C GLU A 389 -16.19 12.76 -23.09
N PRO A 390 -15.54 11.58 -23.10
CA PRO A 390 -14.11 11.49 -23.39
C PRO A 390 -13.77 12.07 -24.77
N ILE A 391 -12.75 12.92 -24.84
CA ILE A 391 -12.23 13.39 -26.13
C ILE A 391 -11.31 12.31 -26.68
N MET A 392 -11.62 11.78 -27.87
CA MET A 392 -10.86 10.71 -28.49
C MET A 392 -9.96 11.23 -29.61
N GLU A 393 -8.69 10.85 -29.61
CA GLU A 393 -7.72 11.11 -30.69
C GLU A 393 -7.15 9.77 -31.18
N LYS A 394 -7.29 9.48 -32.49
CA LYS A 394 -6.82 8.22 -33.11
C LYS A 394 -7.31 6.95 -32.37
N GLY A 395 -8.55 6.97 -31.87
CA GLY A 395 -9.17 5.83 -31.18
C GLY A 395 -8.72 5.63 -29.73
N LYS A 396 -7.99 6.58 -29.13
CA LYS A 396 -7.62 6.57 -27.71
C LYS A 396 -8.05 7.87 -27.02
N PRO A 397 -8.29 7.86 -25.70
CA PRO A 397 -8.54 9.10 -24.97
C PRO A 397 -7.37 10.07 -25.14
N LEU A 398 -7.68 11.32 -25.47
CA LEU A 398 -6.71 12.41 -25.57
C LEU A 398 -6.16 12.69 -24.17
N VAL A 399 -4.87 12.45 -23.96
CA VAL A 399 -4.18 12.79 -22.70
C VAL A 399 -3.27 13.98 -22.94
N ARG A 400 -3.56 15.11 -22.32
CA ARG A 400 -2.72 16.31 -22.37
C ARG A 400 -2.70 17.05 -21.04
N GLU A 401 -1.84 18.06 -20.95
CA GLU A 401 -1.72 18.93 -19.77
C GLU A 401 -3.01 19.72 -19.56
N ILE A 402 -3.43 19.84 -18.29
CA ILE A 402 -4.60 20.62 -17.87
C ILE A 402 -4.28 22.11 -17.99
N THR A 403 -5.16 22.85 -18.65
CA THR A 403 -5.09 24.31 -18.79
C THR A 403 -6.06 25.01 -17.85
N ALA A 404 -5.88 26.33 -17.66
CA ALA A 404 -6.84 27.13 -16.90
C ALA A 404 -8.23 27.14 -17.55
N GLU A 405 -8.30 27.11 -18.90
CA GLU A 405 -9.59 27.01 -19.60
C GLU A 405 -10.29 25.68 -19.33
N ASP A 406 -9.54 24.58 -19.25
CA ASP A 406 -10.09 23.27 -18.90
C ASP A 406 -10.71 23.28 -17.50
N VAL A 407 -10.01 23.85 -16.52
CA VAL A 407 -10.51 23.98 -15.14
C VAL A 407 -11.73 24.87 -15.09
N ALA A 408 -11.74 26.01 -15.81
CA ALA A 408 -12.88 26.91 -15.84
C ALA A 408 -14.15 26.25 -16.45
N LEU A 409 -13.99 25.54 -17.58
CA LEU A 409 -15.10 24.93 -18.31
C LEU A 409 -15.61 23.65 -17.65
N VAL A 410 -14.69 22.72 -17.36
CA VAL A 410 -15.05 21.42 -16.76
C VAL A 410 -15.38 21.60 -15.28
N GLY A 411 -14.67 22.48 -14.59
CA GLY A 411 -14.87 22.70 -13.16
C GLY A 411 -16.21 23.33 -12.82
N LYS A 412 -16.72 24.29 -13.60
CA LYS A 412 -18.07 24.83 -13.38
C LYS A 412 -19.16 23.77 -13.53
N ALA A 413 -19.07 22.93 -14.56
CA ALA A 413 -20.01 21.83 -14.77
C ALA A 413 -19.88 20.77 -13.68
N THR A 414 -18.65 20.44 -13.26
CA THR A 414 -18.38 19.48 -12.18
C THR A 414 -18.90 19.99 -10.84
N TYR A 415 -18.69 21.28 -10.54
CA TYR A 415 -19.26 21.95 -9.39
C TYR A 415 -20.79 21.87 -9.42
N PHE A 416 -21.43 22.15 -10.55
CA PHE A 416 -22.88 22.08 -10.64
C PHE A 416 -23.41 20.66 -10.39
N GLU A 417 -22.78 19.63 -10.95
CA GLU A 417 -23.14 18.23 -10.70
C GLU A 417 -22.96 17.82 -9.24
N VAL A 418 -21.84 18.21 -8.60
CA VAL A 418 -21.57 17.92 -7.18
C VAL A 418 -22.62 18.55 -6.25
N PHE A 419 -23.17 19.72 -6.60
CA PHE A 419 -24.07 20.48 -5.74
C PHE A 419 -25.56 20.37 -6.08
N TYR A 420 -25.89 20.18 -7.36
CA TYR A 420 -27.25 20.31 -7.88
C TYR A 420 -27.70 19.13 -8.76
N GLY A 421 -26.78 18.24 -9.19
CA GLY A 421 -27.05 17.14 -10.13
C GLY A 421 -27.61 15.85 -9.51
N GLY A 422 -28.60 15.96 -8.62
CA GLY A 422 -29.28 14.83 -7.97
C GLY A 422 -30.47 14.28 -8.74
#